data_AF-A0A5E7QFX0-F1
#
_entry.id   AF-A0A5E7QFX0-F1
#
_cell.length_a   1.000
_cell.length_b   1.000
_cell.length_c   1.000
_cell.angle_alpha   90.00
_cell.angle_beta   90.00
_cell.angle_gamma   90.00
#
_symmetry.space_group_name_H-M   'P 1'
#
loop_
_entity.id
_entity.type
_entity.pdbx_description
1 polymer ?
#
loop_
_entity_poly.entity_id
_entity_poly.type
_entity_poly.pdbx_seq_one_letter_code
_entity_poly.pdbx_strand_id
1 'polypeptide(L)'
;MVEHTSRYVILAKLDAPTADAAAQAITREMSRMAPSLLKTMTHDQGSEMARHAEITADTGMKIYFADPHSPWQRGSNENTGLLRQYLPKGTDLSLVSQERLDEIADLLNTRPRQTLGWKFPVEVLVDYLQLSASNKLEAIN
;
A
#
# COMPACT_ATOMS: atom_id res chain seq x y z
N MET A 1 0.39 2.79 2.36
CA MET A 1 0.94 1.52 1.82
C MET A 1 1.33 1.72 0.36
N VAL A 2 2.35 1.01 -0.15
CA VAL A 2 2.83 1.14 -1.53
C VAL A 2 3.11 -0.25 -2.11
N GLU A 3 2.55 -0.56 -3.28
CA GLU A 3 2.83 -1.79 -4.02
C GLU A 3 4.23 -1.69 -4.67
N HIS A 4 5.05 -2.74 -4.54
CA HIS A 4 6.47 -2.67 -4.85
C HIS A 4 6.78 -2.58 -6.34
N THR A 5 6.03 -3.27 -7.19
CA THR A 5 6.28 -3.35 -8.64
C THR A 5 5.81 -2.08 -9.36
N SER A 6 4.56 -1.71 -9.17
CA SER A 6 3.87 -0.60 -9.83
C SER A 6 4.03 0.73 -9.11
N ARG A 7 4.49 0.73 -7.85
CA ARG A 7 4.49 1.92 -6.97
C ARG A 7 3.09 2.47 -6.68
N TYR A 8 2.05 1.68 -6.90
CA TYR A 8 0.67 2.06 -6.60
C TYR A 8 0.51 2.34 -5.10
N VAL A 9 -0.09 3.48 -4.79
CA VAL A 9 -0.22 4.02 -3.45
C VAL A 9 -1.65 3.82 -2.94
N ILE A 10 -1.75 3.40 -1.69
CA ILE A 10 -2.99 3.36 -0.93
C ILE A 10 -2.76 4.15 0.35
N LEU A 11 -3.65 5.07 0.66
CA LEU A 11 -3.63 5.84 1.89
C LEU A 11 -4.84 5.43 2.74
N ALA A 12 -4.58 5.07 3.98
CA ALA A 12 -5.64 4.68 4.92
C ALA A 12 -5.65 5.67 6.08
N LYS A 13 -6.81 6.25 6.37
CA LYS A 13 -7.02 7.03 7.58
C LYS A 13 -7.05 6.09 8.78
N LEU A 14 -6.27 6.45 9.79
CA LEU A 14 -6.31 5.85 11.11
C LEU A 14 -7.12 6.77 12.03
N ASP A 15 -8.10 6.22 12.73
CA ASP A 15 -8.93 6.97 13.68
C ASP A 15 -8.21 7.21 15.02
N ALA A 16 -7.21 6.37 15.32
CA ALA A 16 -6.33 6.51 16.46
C ALA A 16 -4.94 5.91 16.14
N PRO A 17 -3.86 6.35 16.82
CA PRO A 17 -2.53 5.76 16.67
C PRO A 17 -2.42 4.46 17.49
N THR A 18 -3.29 3.49 17.22
CA THR A 18 -3.36 2.21 17.93
C THR A 18 -3.25 1.04 16.96
N ALA A 19 -2.82 -0.12 17.46
CA ALA A 19 -2.74 -1.33 16.65
C ALA A 19 -4.11 -1.77 16.11
N ASP A 20 -5.17 -1.60 16.90
CA ASP A 20 -6.53 -1.95 16.50
C ASP A 20 -7.02 -1.06 15.36
N ALA A 21 -6.81 0.25 15.46
CA ALA A 21 -7.20 1.20 14.41
C ALA A 21 -6.38 0.97 13.12
N ALA A 22 -5.09 0.67 13.25
CA ALA A 22 -4.23 0.33 12.11
C ALA A 22 -4.71 -0.96 11.41
N ALA A 23 -5.00 -2.02 12.17
CA ALA A 23 -5.49 -3.28 11.62
C ALA A 23 -6.83 -3.12 10.90
N GLN A 24 -7.78 -2.38 11.50
CA GLN A 24 -9.07 -2.08 10.87
C GLN A 24 -8.89 -1.27 9.58
N ALA A 25 -8.03 -0.25 9.59
CA ALA A 25 -7.76 0.58 8.43
C ALA A 25 -7.11 -0.20 7.29
N ILE A 26 -6.09 -1.02 7.59
CA ILE A 26 -5.42 -1.86 6.59
C ILE A 26 -6.40 -2.86 6.01
N THR A 27 -7.13 -3.60 6.85
CA THR A 27 -8.11 -4.61 6.41
C THR A 27 -9.17 -3.97 5.51
N ARG A 28 -9.74 -2.82 5.91
CA ARG A 28 -10.71 -2.07 5.10
C ARG A 28 -10.19 -1.76 3.71
N GLU A 29 -8.97 -1.23 3.59
CA GLU A 29 -8.41 -0.88 2.29
C GLU A 29 -8.02 -2.12 1.47
N MET A 30 -7.48 -3.17 2.11
CA MET A 30 -7.15 -4.42 1.43
C MET A 30 -8.40 -5.12 0.89
N SER A 31 -9.53 -5.09 1.62
CA SER A 31 -10.80 -5.68 1.16
C SER A 31 -11.37 -5.03 -0.11
N ARG A 32 -10.91 -3.82 -0.46
CA ARG A 32 -11.28 -3.12 -1.71
C ARG A 32 -10.43 -3.56 -2.90
N MET A 33 -9.36 -4.32 -2.67
CA MET A 33 -8.43 -4.76 -3.70
C MET A 33 -8.80 -6.14 -4.24
N ALA A 34 -8.37 -6.42 -5.47
CA ALA A 34 -8.45 -7.77 -6.02
C ALA A 34 -7.58 -8.73 -5.17
N PRO A 35 -8.09 -9.92 -4.78
CA PRO A 35 -7.33 -10.88 -3.96
C PRO A 35 -5.97 -11.28 -4.55
N SER A 36 -5.80 -11.18 -5.86
CA SER A 36 -4.53 -11.42 -6.55
C SER A 36 -3.41 -10.45 -6.18
N LEU A 37 -3.75 -9.25 -5.66
CA LEU A 37 -2.79 -8.26 -5.15
C LEU A 37 -2.38 -8.53 -3.70
N LEU A 38 -3.19 -9.24 -2.93
CA LEU A 38 -3.04 -9.45 -1.49
C LEU A 38 -2.13 -10.63 -1.15
N LYS A 39 -0.95 -10.70 -1.77
CA LYS A 39 -0.02 -11.83 -1.56
C LYS A 39 0.76 -11.67 -0.26
N THR A 40 1.50 -10.57 -0.17
CA THR A 40 2.46 -10.32 0.90
C THR A 40 2.60 -8.83 1.18
N MET A 41 2.78 -8.46 2.44
CA MET A 41 3.13 -7.11 2.86
C MET A 41 4.36 -7.17 3.77
N THR A 42 5.28 -6.23 3.59
CA THR A 42 6.42 -6.05 4.49
C THR A 42 6.23 -4.76 5.29
N HIS A 43 6.29 -4.83 6.62
CA HIS A 43 6.18 -3.68 7.51
C HIS A 43 7.38 -3.60 8.46
N ASP A 44 7.57 -2.45 9.11
CA ASP A 44 8.43 -2.38 10.29
C ASP A 44 7.78 -3.03 11.52
N GLN A 45 8.59 -3.27 12.55
CA GLN A 45 8.15 -3.82 13.83
C GLN A 45 7.48 -2.76 14.74
N GLY A 46 6.84 -1.74 14.14
CA GLY A 46 6.11 -0.72 14.88
C GLY A 46 4.99 -1.34 15.73
N SER A 47 4.69 -0.72 16.88
CA SER A 47 3.63 -1.19 17.78
C SER A 47 2.25 -1.20 17.14
N GLU A 48 2.04 -0.40 16.09
CA GLU A 48 0.82 -0.41 15.27
C GLU A 48 0.58 -1.75 14.54
N MET A 49 1.63 -2.55 14.32
CA MET A 49 1.54 -3.88 13.69
C MET A 49 1.39 -5.03 14.70
N ALA A 50 1.14 -4.74 15.98
CA ALA A 50 0.92 -5.78 17.00
C ALA A 50 -0.25 -6.73 16.65
N ARG A 51 -1.20 -6.27 15.84
CA ARG A 51 -2.40 -6.99 15.38
C ARG A 51 -2.26 -7.62 13.99
N HIS A 52 -1.04 -7.75 13.44
CA HIS A 52 -0.82 -8.25 12.07
C HIS A 52 -1.44 -9.63 11.80
N ALA A 53 -1.51 -10.52 12.81
CA ALA A 53 -2.13 -11.84 12.65
C ALA A 53 -3.62 -11.75 12.28
N GLU A 54 -4.34 -10.75 12.80
CA GLU A 54 -5.75 -10.50 12.49
C GLU A 54 -5.89 -10.02 11.03
N ILE A 55 -5.03 -9.10 10.58
CA ILE A 55 -4.98 -8.66 9.17
C ILE A 55 -4.76 -9.86 8.24
N THR A 56 -3.82 -10.75 8.56
CA THR A 56 -3.57 -11.96 7.76
C THR A 56 -4.78 -12.89 7.74
N ALA A 57 -5.48 -13.07 8.85
CA ALA A 57 -6.67 -13.91 8.92
C ALA A 57 -7.81 -13.34 8.06
N ASP A 58 -8.03 -12.02 8.10
CA ASP A 58 -9.16 -11.36 7.43
C ASP A 58 -8.92 -11.15 5.93
N THR A 59 -7.66 -10.97 5.50
CA THR A 59 -7.31 -10.63 4.11
C THR A 59 -6.66 -11.78 3.34
N GLY A 60 -6.14 -12.79 4.03
CA GLY A 60 -5.28 -13.84 3.45
C GLY A 60 -3.87 -13.38 3.09
N MET A 61 -3.53 -12.10 3.29
CA MET A 61 -2.24 -11.53 2.98
C MET A 61 -1.20 -11.88 4.04
N LYS A 62 -0.04 -12.41 3.63
CA LYS A 62 1.05 -12.72 4.56
C LYS A 62 1.83 -11.47 4.93
N ILE A 63 1.97 -11.20 6.23
CA ILE A 63 2.75 -10.05 6.72
C ILE A 63 4.12 -10.53 7.19
N TYR A 64 5.15 -9.84 6.72
CA TYR A 64 6.54 -10.03 7.12
C TYR A 64 7.09 -8.74 7.75
N PHE A 65 8.06 -8.88 8.64
CA PHE A 65 8.70 -7.75 9.31
C PHE A 65 10.12 -7.56 8.81
N ALA A 66 10.47 -6.30 8.54
CA ALA A 66 11.85 -5.92 8.27
C ALA A 66 12.73 -6.16 9.50
N ASP A 67 13.98 -6.56 9.27
CA ASP A 67 14.96 -6.76 10.33
C ASP A 67 15.33 -5.42 10.97
N PRO A 68 15.61 -5.40 12.29
CA PRO A 68 16.13 -4.20 12.95
C PRO A 68 17.36 -3.67 12.21
N HIS A 69 17.44 -2.34 12.07
CA HIS A 69 18.55 -1.64 11.39
C HIS A 69 18.71 -1.95 9.88
N SER A 70 17.68 -2.48 9.20
CA SER A 70 17.73 -2.80 7.76
C SER A 70 16.82 -1.89 6.90
N PRO A 71 17.08 -0.57 6.80
CA PRO A 71 16.25 0.35 6.03
C PRO A 71 16.14 0.02 4.53
N TRP A 72 17.12 -0.67 3.95
CA TRP A 72 17.10 -1.08 2.53
C TRP A 72 16.01 -2.11 2.22
N GLN A 73 15.55 -2.89 3.21
CA GLN A 73 14.39 -3.78 3.05
C GLN A 73 13.07 -3.00 2.88
N ARG A 74 13.10 -1.67 3.07
CA ARG A 74 11.96 -0.75 2.99
C ARG A 74 12.09 0.28 1.85
N GLY A 75 12.87 -0.03 0.82
CA GLY A 75 13.22 0.91 -0.26
C GLY A 75 12.05 1.56 -1.03
N SER A 76 10.82 1.07 -0.85
CA SER A 76 9.61 1.62 -1.50
C SER A 76 8.94 2.76 -0.72
N ASN A 77 9.34 3.05 0.52
CA ASN A 77 8.72 4.10 1.36
C ASN A 77 9.15 5.54 0.99
N GLU A 78 9.95 5.70 -0.07
CA GLU A 78 10.40 6.99 -0.62
C GLU A 78 9.26 7.87 -1.18
N ASN A 79 8.04 7.34 -1.30
CA ASN A 79 6.84 8.13 -1.64
C ASN A 79 6.45 9.18 -0.57
N THR A 80 7.06 9.13 0.62
CA THR A 80 6.86 10.16 1.66
C THR A 80 7.20 11.57 1.19
N GLY A 81 8.20 11.76 0.31
CA GLY A 81 8.52 13.07 -0.24
C GLY A 81 7.41 13.65 -1.14
N LEU A 82 6.70 12.79 -1.87
CA LEU A 82 5.62 13.20 -2.78
C LEU A 82 4.32 13.49 -2.02
N LEU A 83 4.04 12.71 -0.98
CA LEU A 83 2.90 12.97 -0.10
C LEU A 83 2.98 14.36 0.53
N ARG A 84 4.18 14.89 0.81
CA ARG A 84 4.36 16.24 1.35
C ARG A 84 3.89 17.36 0.43
N GLN A 85 3.70 17.11 -0.86
CA GLN A 85 3.11 18.10 -1.79
C GLN A 85 1.62 18.31 -1.50
N TYR A 86 0.94 17.32 -0.93
CA TYR A 86 -0.49 17.34 -0.64
C TYR A 86 -0.79 17.44 0.86
N LEU A 87 0.09 16.89 1.70
CA LEU A 87 0.02 16.91 3.16
C LEU A 87 1.34 17.49 3.72
N PRO A 88 1.49 18.83 3.69
CA PRO A 88 2.68 19.50 4.21
C PRO A 88 3.01 19.13 5.66
N LYS A 89 4.24 19.43 6.07
CA LYS A 89 4.62 19.23 7.47
C LYS A 89 3.74 20.10 8.39
N GLY A 90 3.20 19.50 9.44
CA GLY A 90 2.30 20.17 10.38
C GLY A 90 0.83 20.13 10.00
N THR A 91 0.45 19.50 8.87
CA THR A 91 -0.96 19.21 8.58
C THR A 91 -1.55 18.37 9.70
N ASP A 92 -2.66 18.84 10.27
CA ASP A 92 -3.46 18.06 11.21
C ASP A 92 -4.20 16.95 10.44
N LEU A 93 -3.66 15.73 10.54
CA LEU A 93 -4.20 14.55 9.87
C LEU A 93 -5.55 14.10 10.44
N SER A 94 -5.93 14.56 11.64
CA SER A 94 -7.25 14.24 12.20
C SER A 94 -8.38 14.83 11.37
N LEU A 95 -8.14 16.01 10.75
CA LEU A 95 -9.09 16.73 9.91
C LEU A 95 -9.14 16.24 8.46
N VAL A 96 -8.19 15.40 8.04
CA VAL A 96 -8.13 14.87 6.67
C VAL A 96 -9.07 13.66 6.55
N SER A 97 -10.07 13.74 5.69
CA SER A 97 -11.02 12.64 5.45
C SER A 97 -10.36 11.49 4.68
N GLN A 98 -10.94 10.28 4.76
CA GLN A 98 -10.53 9.17 3.89
C GLN A 98 -10.73 9.52 2.41
N GLU A 99 -11.83 10.20 2.06
CA GLU A 99 -12.08 10.67 0.69
C GLU A 99 -10.95 11.56 0.17
N ARG A 100 -10.46 12.50 0.98
CA ARG A 100 -9.32 13.34 0.59
C ARG A 100 -8.03 12.53 0.42
N LEU A 101 -7.83 11.49 1.23
CA LEU A 101 -6.70 10.58 1.08
C LEU A 101 -6.81 9.77 -0.22
N ASP A 102 -8.01 9.34 -0.58
CA ASP A 102 -8.29 8.61 -1.83
C ASP A 102 -7.99 9.51 -3.04
N GLU A 103 -8.45 10.77 -3.04
CA GLU A 103 -8.11 11.75 -4.08
C GLU A 103 -6.59 11.95 -4.24
N ILE A 104 -5.86 12.04 -3.13
CA ILE A 104 -4.40 12.20 -3.15
C ILE A 104 -3.75 10.93 -3.71
N ALA A 105 -4.23 9.75 -3.33
CA ALA A 105 -3.75 8.49 -3.85
C ALA A 105 -3.99 8.40 -5.37
N ASP A 106 -5.15 8.80 -5.87
CA ASP A 106 -5.47 8.83 -7.30
C ASP A 106 -4.54 9.76 -8.07
N LEU A 107 -4.27 10.97 -7.55
CA LEU A 107 -3.30 11.90 -8.14
C LEU A 107 -1.89 11.30 -8.18
N LEU A 108 -1.49 10.54 -7.15
CA LEU A 108 -0.20 9.87 -7.12
C LEU A 108 -0.13 8.67 -8.06
N ASN A 109 -1.25 7.97 -8.26
CA ASN A 109 -1.37 6.76 -9.07
C ASN A 109 -1.57 7.05 -10.56
N THR A 110 -2.01 8.26 -10.90
CA THR A 110 -2.15 8.77 -12.28
C THR A 110 -0.99 9.70 -12.68
N ARG A 111 0.03 9.84 -11.84
CA ARG A 111 1.22 10.64 -12.12
C ARG A 111 2.34 9.78 -12.72
N PRO A 112 2.91 10.15 -13.88
CA PRO A 112 4.00 9.41 -14.49
C PRO A 112 5.27 9.39 -13.63
N ARG A 113 5.91 8.22 -13.55
CA ARG A 113 7.11 7.99 -12.73
C ARG A 113 8.31 7.65 -13.59
N GLN A 114 9.40 8.40 -13.45
CA GLN A 114 10.65 8.10 -14.15
C GLN A 114 11.15 6.67 -13.87
N THR A 115 11.00 6.18 -12.63
CA THR A 115 11.35 4.82 -12.22
C THR A 115 10.54 3.72 -12.92
N LEU A 116 9.41 4.07 -13.52
CA LEU A 116 8.53 3.18 -14.29
C LEU A 116 8.61 3.47 -15.79
N GLY A 117 9.67 4.13 -16.26
CA GLY A 117 9.78 4.53 -17.66
C GLY A 117 8.72 5.55 -18.07
N TRP A 118 8.34 6.44 -17.15
CA TRP A 118 7.29 7.45 -17.31
C TRP A 118 5.86 6.91 -17.46
N LYS A 119 5.62 5.63 -17.16
CA LYS A 119 4.26 5.08 -17.03
C LYS A 119 3.58 5.55 -15.74
N PHE A 120 2.25 5.48 -15.70
CA PHE A 120 1.48 5.71 -14.49
C PHE A 120 1.47 4.45 -13.60
N PRO A 121 1.56 4.59 -12.27
CA PRO A 121 1.47 3.45 -11.35
C PRO A 121 0.22 2.59 -11.58
N VAL A 122 -0.93 3.21 -11.86
CA VAL A 122 -2.18 2.47 -12.15
C VAL A 122 -2.07 1.62 -13.41
N GLU A 123 -1.43 2.11 -14.47
CA GLU A 123 -1.24 1.36 -15.71
C GLU A 123 -0.34 0.14 -15.48
N VAL A 124 0.77 0.33 -14.77
CA VAL A 124 1.70 -0.77 -14.45
C VAL A 124 1.04 -1.83 -13.58
N LEU A 125 0.19 -1.42 -12.63
CA LEU A 125 -0.56 -2.35 -11.79
C LEU A 125 -1.53 -3.20 -12.62
N VAL A 126 -2.28 -2.57 -13.53
CA VAL A 126 -3.21 -3.26 -14.43
C VAL A 126 -2.48 -4.22 -15.36
N ASP A 127 -1.37 -3.80 -15.97
CA ASP A 127 -0.52 -4.65 -16.82
C ASP A 127 -0.05 -5.89 -16.05
N TYR A 128 0.42 -5.71 -14.81
CA TYR A 128 0.89 -6.80 -13.96
C TYR A 128 -0.23 -7.80 -13.61
N LEU A 129 -1.42 -7.30 -13.31
CA LEU A 129 -2.59 -8.12 -13.01
C LEU A 129 -3.05 -8.95 -14.21
N GLN A 130 -3.09 -8.34 -15.40
CA GLN A 130 -3.44 -9.03 -16.64
C GLN A 130 -2.42 -10.14 -16.97
N LEU A 131 -1.13 -9.83 -16.89
CA LEU A 131 -0.07 -10.81 -17.10
C LEU A 131 -0.16 -11.98 -16.09
N SER A 132 -0.39 -11.68 -14.82
CA SER A 132 -0.55 -12.71 -13.80
C SER A 132 -1.80 -13.58 -14.02
N ALA A 133 -2.87 -13.04 -14.60
CA ALA A 133 -4.07 -13.81 -14.92
C ALA A 133 -3.82 -14.74 -16.11
N SER A 134 -3.19 -14.25 -17.18
CA SER A 134 -2.83 -15.05 -18.36
C SER A 134 -1.89 -16.20 -18.00
N ASN A 135 -0.84 -15.94 -17.21
CA ASN A 135 0.11 -16.98 -16.79
C ASN A 135 -0.55 -18.08 -15.95
N LYS A 136 -1.58 -17.75 -15.15
CA LYS A 136 -2.32 -18.76 -14.39
C LYS A 136 -3.15 -19.67 -15.30
N LEU A 137 -3.72 -19.13 -16.38
CA LEU A 137 -4.49 -19.92 -17.34
C LEU A 137 -3.60 -20.88 -18.12
N GLU A 138 -2.41 -20.44 -18.51
CA GLU A 138 -1.43 -21.30 -19.20
C GLU A 138 -0.89 -22.43 -18.30
N ALA A 139 -0.74 -22.19 -16.99
CA ALA A 139 -0.25 -23.20 -16.05
C ALA A 139 -1.28 -24.28 -15.67
N ILE A 140 -2.55 -24.14 -16.08
CA ILE A 140 -3.63 -25.09 -15.81
C ILE A 140 -3.88 -26.01 -17.03
N ASN A 141 -3.36 -25.65 -18.20
CA ASN A 141 -3.39 -26.45 -19.43
C ASN A 141 -2.13 -27.29 -19.59
#